data_AF-A0A081AG12-F1
#
_entry.id   AF-A0A081AG12-F1
#
_cell.length_a   1.000
_cell.length_b   1.000
_cell.length_c   1.000
_cell.angle_alpha   90.00
_cell.angle_beta   90.00
_cell.angle_gamma   90.00
#
_symmetry.space_group_name_H-M   'P 1'
#
loop_
_entity.id
_entity.type
_entity.pdbx_description
1 polymer ?
#
loop_
_entity_poly.entity_id
_entity_poly.type
_entity_poly.pdbx_seq_one_letter_code
_entity_poly.pdbx_strand_id
1 'polypeptide(L)'
;MDLNEVTKALQDSTLTTVGARRAFDWVGRQYPSMKARLSPDAAIVNYPALESGIAKIISGTRLSACEQEACKMFKKPVADPAPETNSRSFLAPVFKKAVKGATSYMPLAWVPPTSNECERFFSQAKLVYSDLRQSMDVNTLEVLMFLSYNRDAWDVGTIQAVKRKMRN
;
A
#
# COMPACT_ATOMS: atom_id res chain seq x y z
N MET A 1 10.28 16.40 -20.37
CA MET A 1 9.49 15.58 -19.43
C MET A 1 10.36 15.41 -18.20
N ASP A 2 9.95 15.99 -17.08
CA ASP A 2 10.84 16.14 -15.92
C ASP A 2 10.70 14.93 -15.00
N LEU A 3 11.78 14.17 -14.82
CA LEU A 3 11.84 13.05 -13.86
C LEU A 3 11.43 13.50 -12.45
N ASN A 4 11.62 14.78 -12.13
CA ASN A 4 11.19 15.40 -10.88
C ASN A 4 9.66 15.36 -10.66
N GLU A 5 8.86 15.45 -11.72
CA GLU A 5 7.40 15.33 -11.59
C GLU A 5 7.00 13.91 -11.20
N VAL A 6 7.66 12.91 -11.80
CA VAL A 6 7.43 11.51 -11.49
C VAL A 6 7.86 11.21 -10.06
N THR A 7 9.04 11.66 -9.64
CA THR A 7 9.50 11.43 -8.26
C THR A 7 8.57 12.08 -7.25
N LYS A 8 8.07 13.30 -7.50
CA LYS A 8 7.05 13.93 -6.63
C LYS A 8 5.76 13.12 -6.57
N ALA A 9 5.26 12.65 -7.72
CA ALA A 9 4.06 11.82 -7.76
C ALA A 9 4.25 10.48 -7.04
N LEU A 10 5.45 9.91 -7.09
CA LEU A 10 5.83 8.68 -6.39
C LEU A 10 5.86 8.84 -4.86
N GLN A 11 5.96 10.07 -4.35
CA GLN A 11 5.99 10.37 -2.92
C GLN A 11 4.60 10.69 -2.33
N ASP A 12 3.55 10.69 -3.15
CA ASP A 12 2.18 10.92 -2.68
C ASP A 12 1.72 9.80 -1.73
N SER A 13 1.22 10.15 -0.54
CA SER A 13 0.71 9.22 0.46
C SER A 13 -0.52 8.42 0.03
N THR A 14 -1.23 8.89 -1.00
CA THR A 14 -2.43 8.24 -1.55
C THR A 14 -2.10 7.34 -2.74
N LEU A 15 -0.81 7.23 -3.10
CA LEU A 15 -0.37 6.45 -4.24
C LEU A 15 -0.63 4.96 -4.02
N THR A 16 -1.38 4.36 -4.94
CA THR A 16 -1.58 2.90 -4.96
C THR A 16 -0.44 2.20 -5.67
N THR A 17 -0.25 0.91 -5.40
CA THR A 17 0.72 0.06 -6.11
C THR A 17 0.53 0.09 -7.63
N VAL A 18 -0.72 0.17 -8.11
CA VAL A 18 -1.01 0.32 -9.55
C VAL A 18 -0.56 1.68 -10.08
N GLY A 19 -0.75 2.75 -9.31
CA GLY A 19 -0.29 4.09 -9.66
C GLY A 19 1.23 4.14 -9.81
N ALA A 20 1.96 3.61 -8.81
CA ALA A 20 3.41 3.50 -8.85
C ALA A 20 3.89 2.69 -10.07
N ARG A 21 3.26 1.55 -10.33
CA ARG A 21 3.59 0.68 -11.48
C ARG A 21 3.43 1.41 -12.81
N ARG A 22 2.33 2.15 -13.00
CA ARG A 22 2.09 2.94 -14.22
C ARG A 22 3.12 4.04 -14.41
N ALA A 23 3.51 4.73 -13.34
CA ALA A 23 4.53 5.77 -13.40
C ALA A 23 5.87 5.20 -13.86
N PHE A 24 6.29 4.07 -13.28
CA PHE A 24 7.52 3.39 -13.68
C PHE A 24 7.47 2.83 -15.10
N ASP A 25 6.36 2.22 -15.51
CA ASP A 25 6.21 1.68 -16.87
C ASP A 25 6.28 2.81 -17.91
N TRP A 26 5.72 3.97 -17.59
CA TRP A 26 5.81 5.15 -18.43
C TRP A 26 7.24 5.72 -18.49
N VAL A 27 7.95 5.82 -17.36
CA VAL A 27 9.38 6.18 -17.36
C VAL A 27 10.20 5.19 -18.18
N GLY A 28 9.95 3.89 -18.06
CA GLY A 28 10.64 2.87 -18.84
C GLY A 28 10.40 2.95 -20.35
N ARG A 29 9.28 3.53 -20.79
CA ARG A 29 9.01 3.82 -22.22
C ARG A 29 9.79 5.03 -22.71
N GLN A 30 9.92 6.07 -21.88
CA GLN A 30 10.66 7.29 -22.24
C GLN A 30 12.18 7.08 -22.15
N TYR A 31 12.62 6.27 -21.19
CA TYR A 31 14.04 6.00 -20.91
C TYR A 31 14.28 4.48 -20.89
N PRO A 32 14.51 3.85 -22.05
CA PRO A 32 14.71 2.40 -22.14
C PRO A 32 15.86 1.88 -21.27
N SER A 33 16.89 2.69 -21.01
CA SER A 33 18.01 2.36 -20.13
C SER A 33 17.59 2.08 -18.68
N MET A 34 16.49 2.67 -18.20
CA MET A 34 15.98 2.48 -16.85
C MET A 34 15.13 1.21 -16.71
N LYS A 35 14.71 0.60 -17.83
CA LYS A 35 13.84 -0.59 -17.84
C LYS A 35 14.47 -1.77 -17.08
N ALA A 36 15.78 -1.92 -17.11
CA ALA A 36 16.49 -2.97 -16.38
C ALA A 36 16.26 -2.93 -14.86
N ARG A 37 15.94 -1.75 -14.29
CA ARG A 37 15.66 -1.56 -12.87
C ARG A 37 14.18 -1.34 -12.56
N LEU A 38 13.44 -0.78 -13.50
CA LEU A 38 12.03 -0.42 -13.29
C LEU A 38 11.06 -1.47 -13.81
N SER A 39 11.46 -2.44 -14.64
CA SER A 39 10.53 -3.47 -15.13
C SER A 39 9.89 -4.25 -13.99
N PRO A 40 8.64 -4.73 -14.13
CA PRO A 40 8.04 -5.69 -13.18
C PRO A 40 8.89 -6.96 -13.00
N ASP A 41 9.65 -7.33 -14.03
CA ASP A 41 10.57 -8.48 -14.03
C ASP A 41 12.03 -8.10 -13.75
N ALA A 42 12.27 -6.88 -13.24
CA ALA A 42 13.63 -6.45 -12.90
C ALA A 42 14.20 -7.31 -11.76
N ALA A 43 15.52 -7.57 -11.79
CA ALA A 43 16.18 -8.42 -10.79
C ALA A 43 16.06 -7.92 -9.33
N ILE A 44 15.72 -6.64 -9.15
CA ILE A 44 15.47 -6.04 -7.83
C ILE A 44 14.11 -6.44 -7.23
N VAL A 45 13.17 -6.90 -8.06
CA VAL A 45 11.82 -7.30 -7.63
C VAL A 45 11.88 -8.70 -7.03
N ASN A 46 11.68 -8.79 -5.72
CA ASN A 46 11.80 -10.05 -4.98
C ASN A 46 10.67 -11.05 -5.31
N TYR A 47 9.43 -10.55 -5.49
CA TYR A 47 8.26 -11.38 -5.77
C TYR A 47 7.47 -10.86 -7.00
N PRO A 48 7.98 -11.05 -8.23
CA PRO A 48 7.38 -10.46 -9.43
C PRO A 48 5.92 -10.87 -9.64
N ALA A 49 5.60 -12.16 -9.50
CA ALA A 49 4.24 -12.67 -9.68
C ALA A 49 3.25 -12.20 -8.60
N LEU A 50 3.74 -11.86 -7.41
CA LEU A 50 2.91 -11.31 -6.34
C LEU A 50 2.59 -9.84 -6.63
N GLU A 51 3.62 -9.03 -6.94
CA GLU A 51 3.43 -7.60 -7.24
C GLU A 51 2.53 -7.42 -8.48
N SER A 52 2.80 -8.17 -9.56
CA SER A 52 1.98 -8.13 -10.76
C SER A 52 0.56 -8.64 -10.50
N GLY A 53 0.41 -9.70 -9.71
CA GLY A 53 -0.87 -10.25 -9.30
C GLY A 53 -1.72 -9.23 -8.52
N ILE A 54 -1.14 -8.56 -7.52
CA ILE A 54 -1.80 -7.49 -6.74
C ILE A 54 -2.23 -6.35 -7.67
N ALA A 55 -1.34 -5.87 -8.54
CA ALA A 55 -1.66 -4.80 -9.48
C ALA A 55 -2.81 -5.19 -10.44
N LYS A 56 -2.86 -6.45 -10.88
CA LYS A 56 -3.94 -6.98 -11.71
C LYS A 56 -5.27 -7.14 -10.95
N ILE A 57 -5.23 -7.60 -9.70
CA ILE A 57 -6.42 -7.68 -8.83
C ILE A 57 -7.02 -6.29 -8.63
N ILE A 58 -6.19 -5.28 -8.32
CA ILE A 58 -6.66 -3.89 -8.15
C ILE A 58 -7.23 -3.34 -9.46
N SER A 59 -6.62 -3.66 -10.60
CA SER A 59 -7.05 -3.18 -11.92
C SER A 59 -8.25 -3.97 -12.50
N GLY A 60 -8.64 -5.09 -11.88
CA GLY A 60 -9.71 -5.97 -12.38
C GLY A 60 -9.33 -6.74 -13.65
N THR A 61 -8.04 -7.02 -13.87
CA THR A 61 -7.56 -7.79 -15.03
C THR A 61 -7.38 -9.28 -14.72
N ARG A 62 -7.23 -10.10 -15.76
CA ARG A 62 -7.09 -11.56 -15.60
C ARG A 62 -5.68 -11.94 -15.11
N LEU A 63 -5.62 -12.79 -14.09
CA LEU A 63 -4.37 -13.30 -13.52
C LEU A 63 -3.89 -14.57 -14.26
N SER A 64 -2.58 -14.72 -14.38
CA SER A 64 -1.91 -15.95 -14.83
C SER A 64 -1.91 -17.02 -13.74
N ALA A 65 -1.56 -18.27 -14.08
CA ALA A 65 -1.48 -19.35 -13.10
C ALA A 65 -0.47 -19.05 -11.97
N CYS A 66 0.70 -18.51 -12.30
CA CYS A 66 1.71 -18.13 -11.32
C CYS A 66 1.23 -17.00 -10.38
N GLU A 67 0.51 -16.02 -10.92
CA GLU A 67 -0.05 -14.92 -10.13
C GLU A 67 -1.18 -15.37 -9.22
N GLN A 68 -2.00 -16.33 -9.67
CA GLN A 68 -3.06 -16.92 -8.86
C GLN A 68 -2.48 -17.70 -7.67
N GLU A 69 -1.41 -18.47 -7.89
CA GLU A 69 -0.72 -19.20 -6.82
C GLU A 69 -0.06 -18.24 -5.83
N ALA A 70 0.57 -17.17 -6.31
CA ALA A 70 1.15 -16.14 -5.46
C ALA A 70 0.09 -15.37 -4.65
N CYS A 71 -1.07 -15.07 -5.25
CA CYS A 71 -2.15 -14.31 -4.61
C CYS A 71 -3.17 -15.18 -3.87
N LYS A 72 -2.91 -16.49 -3.67
CA LYS A 72 -3.88 -17.42 -3.05
C LYS A 72 -4.39 -16.95 -1.68
N MET A 73 -3.54 -16.29 -0.89
CA MET A 73 -3.87 -15.74 0.42
C MET A 73 -4.92 -14.62 0.38
N PHE A 74 -5.06 -13.95 -0.78
CA PHE A 74 -6.01 -12.86 -0.97
C PHE A 74 -7.33 -13.33 -1.59
N LYS A 75 -7.46 -14.63 -1.88
CA LYS A 75 -8.71 -15.21 -2.36
C LYS A 75 -9.74 -15.07 -1.26
N LYS A 76 -10.93 -14.55 -1.58
CA LYS A 76 -12.02 -14.53 -0.61
C LYS A 76 -12.30 -15.97 -0.21
N PRO A 77 -12.50 -16.25 1.09
CA PRO A 77 -13.12 -17.51 1.48
C PRO A 77 -14.43 -17.62 0.68
N VAL A 78 -14.69 -18.81 0.14
CA VAL A 78 -16.01 -19.12 -0.42
C VAL A 78 -16.96 -18.91 0.75
N ALA A 79 -17.70 -17.81 0.74
CA ALA A 79 -18.76 -17.63 1.69
C ALA A 79 -19.75 -18.77 1.42
N ASP A 80 -19.98 -19.62 2.41
CA ASP A 80 -21.24 -20.35 2.49
C ASP A 80 -22.37 -19.34 2.24
N PRO A 81 -23.44 -19.70 1.51
CA PRO A 81 -24.49 -18.77 1.16
C PRO A 81 -25.02 -18.11 2.44
N ALA A 82 -24.62 -16.86 2.66
CA ALA A 82 -25.17 -16.05 3.74
C ALA A 82 -26.68 -15.99 3.51
N PRO A 83 -27.49 -16.17 4.56
CA PRO A 83 -28.94 -16.25 4.41
C PRO A 83 -29.42 -14.98 3.72
N GLU A 84 -30.27 -15.14 2.73
CA GLU A 84 -30.89 -14.03 2.03
C GLU A 84 -31.67 -13.19 3.04
N THR A 85 -31.04 -12.14 3.58
CA THR A 85 -31.76 -11.12 4.32
C THR A 85 -32.58 -10.37 3.28
N ASN A 86 -33.82 -10.82 3.13
CA ASN A 86 -34.85 -10.31 2.24
C ASN A 86 -35.32 -8.91 2.68
N SER A 87 -34.38 -7.98 2.83
CA SER A 87 -34.65 -6.57 3.01
C SER A 87 -34.99 -6.00 1.64
N ARG A 88 -36.27 -6.11 1.26
CA ARG A 88 -36.89 -5.41 0.13
C ARG A 88 -36.84 -3.89 0.36
N SER A 89 -35.65 -3.31 0.31
CA SER A 89 -35.49 -1.85 0.32
C SER A 89 -35.96 -1.31 -1.02
N PHE A 90 -36.88 -0.35 -1.00
CA PHE A 90 -37.45 0.33 -2.16
C PHE A 90 -36.36 0.95 -3.08
N LEU A 91 -35.19 1.26 -2.52
CA LEU A 91 -34.05 1.82 -3.25
C LEU A 91 -33.09 0.76 -3.81
N ALA A 92 -33.31 -0.53 -3.56
CA ALA A 92 -32.49 -1.61 -4.08
C ALA A 92 -32.30 -1.58 -5.61
N PRO A 93 -33.30 -1.21 -6.45
CA PRO A 93 -33.12 -1.10 -7.90
C PRO A 93 -32.21 0.08 -8.30
N VAL A 94 -32.20 1.16 -7.52
CA VAL A 94 -31.44 2.38 -7.81
C VAL A 94 -29.94 2.18 -7.52
N PHE A 95 -29.62 1.36 -6.53
CA PHE A 95 -28.23 1.02 -6.17
C PHE A 95 -27.69 -0.26 -6.84
N LYS A 96 -28.44 -0.90 -7.74
CA LYS A 96 -27.92 -1.95 -8.64
C LYS A 96 -27.02 -1.33 -9.71
N LYS A 97 -25.96 -0.64 -9.29
CA LYS A 97 -24.81 -0.42 -10.18
C LYS A 97 -24.21 -1.78 -10.45
N ALA A 98 -24.16 -2.13 -11.74
CA ALA A 98 -23.49 -3.32 -12.24
C ALA A 98 -22.10 -3.42 -11.59
N VAL A 99 -21.97 -4.35 -10.64
CA VAL A 99 -20.69 -4.68 -10.04
C VAL A 99 -19.85 -5.23 -11.19
N LYS A 100 -18.92 -4.41 -11.70
CA LYS A 100 -17.85 -4.89 -12.59
C LYS A 100 -17.30 -6.15 -11.96
N GLY A 101 -17.37 -7.26 -12.71
CA GLY A 101 -17.36 -8.64 -12.24
C GLY A 101 -16.63 -8.84 -10.91
N ALA A 102 -17.37 -9.36 -9.92
CA ALA A 102 -16.82 -9.69 -8.61
C ALA A 102 -15.57 -10.56 -8.80
N THR A 103 -14.39 -9.98 -8.57
CA THR A 103 -13.16 -10.74 -8.55
C THR A 103 -13.23 -11.70 -7.37
N SER A 104 -12.72 -12.92 -7.55
CA SER A 104 -12.63 -13.94 -6.48
C SER A 104 -11.68 -13.54 -5.34
N TYR A 105 -11.12 -12.33 -5.39
CA TYR A 105 -10.13 -11.79 -4.47
C TYR A 105 -10.72 -10.64 -3.66
N MET A 106 -10.19 -10.43 -2.46
CA MET A 106 -10.50 -9.24 -1.65
C MET A 106 -9.97 -7.97 -2.34
N PRO A 107 -10.57 -6.80 -2.08
CA PRO A 107 -9.99 -5.53 -2.53
C PRO A 107 -8.59 -5.36 -1.95
N LEU A 108 -7.59 -5.13 -2.81
CA LEU A 108 -6.18 -4.95 -2.41
C LEU A 108 -5.69 -3.51 -2.57
N ALA A 109 -6.60 -2.55 -2.75
CA ALA A 109 -6.22 -1.13 -2.90
C ALA A 109 -5.56 -0.54 -1.65
N TRP A 110 -5.73 -1.18 -0.48
CA TRP A 110 -5.09 -0.81 0.78
C TRP A 110 -3.62 -1.25 0.85
N VAL A 111 -3.16 -2.15 -0.03
CA VAL A 111 -1.76 -2.58 -0.06
C VAL A 111 -0.94 -1.41 -0.64
N PRO A 112 -0.06 -0.78 0.16
CA PRO A 112 0.70 0.36 -0.31
C PRO A 112 1.87 -0.10 -1.19
N PRO A 113 2.45 0.79 -2.01
CA PRO A 113 3.72 0.56 -2.67
C PRO A 113 4.85 0.57 -1.62
N THR A 114 5.24 -0.61 -1.13
CA THR A 114 6.16 -0.77 0.01
C THR A 114 7.45 0.02 -0.10
N SER A 115 8.11 -0.01 -1.27
CA SER A 115 9.39 0.70 -1.46
C SER A 115 9.24 2.22 -1.26
N ASN A 116 8.15 2.79 -1.81
CA ASN A 116 7.84 4.21 -1.69
C ASN A 116 7.51 4.60 -0.25
N GLU A 117 6.75 3.75 0.47
CA GLU A 117 6.48 3.94 1.90
C GLU A 117 7.78 3.95 2.71
N CYS A 118 8.66 2.97 2.47
CA CYS A 118 9.95 2.89 3.14
C CYS A 118 10.83 4.11 2.83
N GLU A 119 10.92 4.53 1.56
CA GLU A 119 11.70 5.70 1.17
C GLU A 119 11.19 6.97 1.84
N ARG A 120 9.87 7.16 1.91
CA ARG A 120 9.26 8.30 2.61
C ARG A 120 9.55 8.26 4.11
N PHE A 121 9.43 7.09 4.73
CA PHE A 121 9.76 6.88 6.14
C PHE A 121 11.22 7.20 6.45
N PHE A 122 12.17 6.65 5.67
CA PHE A 122 13.60 6.89 5.88
C PHE A 122 14.01 8.32 5.54
N SER A 123 13.32 8.97 4.59
CA SER A 123 13.50 10.42 4.34
C SER A 123 13.12 11.25 5.55
N GLN A 124 12.00 10.93 6.21
CA GLN A 124 11.62 11.58 7.47
C GLN A 124 12.61 11.27 8.59
N ALA A 125 13.05 10.02 8.72
CA ALA A 125 14.05 9.62 9.71
C ALA A 125 15.35 10.40 9.55
N LYS A 126 15.80 10.62 8.31
CA LYS A 126 16.98 11.44 8.00
C LYS A 126 16.84 12.90 8.47
N LEU A 127 15.64 13.47 8.42
CA LEU A 127 15.40 14.83 8.93
C LEU A 127 15.40 14.90 10.46
N VAL A 128 14.95 13.83 11.13
CA VAL A 128 15.01 13.72 12.59
C VAL A 128 16.44 13.51 13.05
N TYR A 129 17.17 12.58 12.42
CA TYR A 129 18.56 12.24 12.70
C TYR A 129 19.54 13.16 11.96
N SER A 130 19.45 14.45 12.25
CA SER A 130 20.36 15.50 11.74
C SER A 130 21.69 15.53 12.49
N ASP A 131 22.71 16.18 11.95
CA ASP A 131 24.04 16.31 12.58
C ASP A 131 24.00 16.82 14.03
N LEU A 132 23.14 17.80 14.31
CA LEU A 132 22.95 18.37 15.66
C LEU A 132 22.22 17.41 16.64
N ARG A 133 21.66 16.31 16.13
CA ARG A 133 20.89 15.31 16.88
C ARG A 133 21.51 13.92 16.78
N GLN A 134 22.74 13.80 16.28
CA GLN A 134 23.46 12.52 16.20
C GLN A 134 23.80 11.91 17.57
N SER A 135 23.75 12.71 18.65
CA SER A 135 23.89 12.19 20.03
C SER A 135 22.63 11.47 20.53
N MET A 136 21.54 11.48 19.76
CA MET A 136 20.32 10.75 20.09
C MET A 136 20.56 9.24 20.01
N ASP A 137 20.20 8.53 21.07
CA ASP A 137 20.26 7.08 21.10
C ASP A 137 19.34 6.45 20.05
N VAL A 138 19.77 5.32 19.48
CA VAL A 138 19.04 4.63 18.40
C VAL A 138 17.65 4.18 18.85
N ASN A 139 17.49 3.74 20.11
CA ASN A 139 16.18 3.36 20.64
C ASN A 139 15.25 4.57 20.74
N THR A 140 15.80 5.74 21.07
CA THR A 140 15.03 6.98 21.13
C THR A 140 14.56 7.39 19.73
N LEU A 141 15.43 7.29 18.73
CA LEU A 141 15.06 7.54 17.34
C LEU A 141 13.95 6.60 16.86
N GLU A 142 14.08 5.30 17.16
CA GLU A 142 13.07 4.29 16.79
C GLU A 142 11.70 4.62 17.38
N VAL A 143 11.64 4.93 18.69
CA VAL A 143 10.40 5.31 19.36
C VAL A 143 9.80 6.59 18.77
N LEU A 144 10.62 7.60 18.50
CA LEU A 144 10.15 8.84 17.88
C LEU A 144 9.57 8.60 16.48
N MET A 145 10.25 7.80 15.66
CA MET A 145 9.78 7.47 14.31
C MET A 145 8.52 6.61 14.34
N PHE A 146 8.43 5.63 15.24
CA PHE A 146 7.24 4.80 15.43
C PHE A 146 6.02 5.64 15.81
N LEU A 147 6.18 6.53 16.79
CA LEU A 147 5.11 7.43 17.23
C LEU A 147 4.74 8.43 16.12
N SER A 148 5.72 9.01 15.43
CA SER A 148 5.48 9.96 14.35
C SER A 148 4.74 9.32 13.17
N TYR A 149 5.10 8.10 12.78
CA TYR A 149 4.45 7.41 11.67
C TYR A 149 3.02 7.00 12.01
N ASN A 150 2.80 6.52 13.24
CA ASN A 150 1.48 6.10 13.72
C ASN A 150 0.70 7.23 14.39
N ARG A 151 0.91 8.48 13.99
CA ARG A 151 0.31 9.66 14.66
C ARG A 151 -1.21 9.62 14.74
N ASP A 152 -1.87 8.97 13.79
CA ASP A 152 -3.32 8.82 13.77
C ASP A 152 -3.83 7.71 14.72
N ALA A 153 -2.95 6.85 15.22
CA ALA A 153 -3.27 5.74 16.11
C ALA A 153 -3.21 6.11 17.60
N TRP A 154 -2.77 7.31 17.95
CA TRP A 154 -2.68 7.74 19.34
C TRP A 154 -2.98 9.23 19.50
N ASP A 155 -3.56 9.57 20.65
CA ASP A 155 -3.85 10.94 21.04
C ASP A 155 -3.42 11.18 22.49
N VAL A 156 -3.60 12.41 22.96
CA VAL A 156 -3.30 12.79 24.34
C VAL A 156 -4.10 11.94 25.33
N GLY A 157 -5.35 11.58 25.01
CA GLY A 157 -6.19 10.71 25.84
C GLY A 157 -5.60 9.32 26.02
N THR A 158 -5.13 8.71 24.93
CA THR A 158 -4.51 7.38 24.90
C THR A 158 -3.24 7.36 25.74
N ILE A 159 -2.39 8.38 25.61
CA ILE A 159 -1.15 8.51 26.41
C ILE A 159 -1.50 8.67 27.90
N GLN A 160 -2.50 9.49 28.23
CA GLN A 160 -2.92 9.68 29.62
C GLN A 160 -3.46 8.38 30.23
N ALA A 161 -4.21 7.58 29.48
CA ALA A 161 -4.71 6.28 29.93
C ALA A 161 -3.57 5.29 30.21
N VAL A 162 -2.58 5.21 29.31
CA VAL A 162 -1.38 4.36 29.50
C VAL A 162 -0.58 4.81 30.72
N LYS A 163 -0.35 6.13 30.87
CA LYS A 163 0.39 6.68 32.02
C LYS A 163 -0.32 6.42 33.35
N ARG A 164 -1.66 6.41 33.37
CA ARG A 164 -2.44 6.02 34.56
C ARG A 164 -2.26 4.53 34.88
N LYS A 165 -2.29 3.65 33.88
CA LYS A 165 -2.06 2.21 34.07
C LYS A 165 -0.65 1.87 34.57
N MET A 166 0.38 2.59 34.12
CA MET A 166 1.77 2.35 34.57
C MET A 166 2.06 2.80 36.00
N ARG A 167 1.14 3.56 36.62
CA ARG A 167 1.31 4.13 37.96
C ARG A 167 0.55 3.35 39.04
N ASN A 168 -0.29 2.40 38.63
CA ASN A 168 -0.93 1.39 39.48
C ASN A 168 -0.12 0.09 39.40
#